data_AF-A0A956YXY9-F1
#
_entry.id   AF-A0A956YXY9-F1
#
_cell.length_a   1.000
_cell.length_b   1.000
_cell.length_c   1.000
_cell.angle_alpha   90.00
_cell.angle_beta   90.00
_cell.angle_gamma   90.00
#
_symmetry.space_group_name_H-M   'P 1'
#
loop_
_entity.id
_entity.type
_entity.pdbx_description
1 polymer ?
#
loop_
_entity_poly.entity_id
_entity_poly.type
_entity_poly.pdbx_seq_one_letter_code
_entity_poly.pdbx_strand_id
1 'polypeptide(L)'
;GLVVYNITRTIFNAVRSIEPLMMGFVFVVWVGLGPFAGIMALTLHSLADLGKLFSEEVENIDEGPVEAITATGANQIQRIVYAVVPQVTPHYIAYIFYRWDINVRMSTIIGFVGGGGIGFVLQRNINQLLYTRASVMVIAIAIVVIVLDNISARVRSRII
;
A
#
# COMPACT_ATOMS: atom_id res chain seq x y z
N GLY A 1 -21.62 2.30 -13.09
CA GLY A 1 -22.95 1.79 -12.67
C GLY A 1 -22.93 1.48 -11.19
N LEU A 2 -23.94 1.92 -10.44
CA LEU A 2 -24.03 1.84 -8.97
C LEU A 2 -23.80 0.42 -8.41
N VAL A 3 -24.21 -0.61 -9.18
CA VAL A 3 -24.04 -2.02 -8.83
C VAL A 3 -22.58 -2.46 -8.87
N VAL A 4 -21.85 -2.12 -9.95
CA VAL A 4 -20.41 -2.42 -10.07
C VAL A 4 -19.65 -1.72 -8.94
N TYR A 5 -20.02 -0.47 -8.66
CA TYR A 5 -19.46 0.32 -7.58
C TYR A 5 -19.61 -0.35 -6.20
N ASN A 6 -20.83 -0.73 -5.83
CA ASN A 6 -21.10 -1.37 -4.54
C ASN A 6 -20.41 -2.73 -4.40
N ILE A 7 -20.33 -3.50 -5.50
CA ILE A 7 -19.63 -4.79 -5.51
C ILE A 7 -18.12 -4.59 -5.29
N THR A 8 -17.48 -3.70 -6.06
CA THR A 8 -16.05 -3.42 -5.92
C THR A 8 -15.71 -2.91 -4.52
N ARG A 9 -16.52 -2.00 -3.96
CA ARG A 9 -16.33 -1.47 -2.61
C ARG A 9 -16.47 -2.55 -1.54
N THR A 10 -17.44 -3.45 -1.69
CA THR A 10 -17.64 -4.57 -0.76
C THR A 10 -16.47 -5.55 -0.82
N ILE A 11 -15.96 -5.86 -2.02
CA ILE A 11 -14.78 -6.71 -2.19
C ILE A 11 -13.55 -6.08 -1.51
N PHE A 12 -13.28 -4.79 -1.73
CA PHE A 12 -12.13 -4.13 -1.09
C PHE A 12 -12.27 -4.08 0.43
N ASN A 13 -13.46 -3.82 0.96
CA ASN A 13 -13.70 -3.88 2.39
C ASN A 13 -13.48 -5.29 2.96
N ALA A 14 -13.95 -6.34 2.26
CA ALA A 14 -13.75 -7.72 2.70
C ALA A 14 -12.27 -8.13 2.70
N VAL A 15 -11.52 -7.74 1.66
CA VAL A 15 -10.08 -8.03 1.55
C VAL A 15 -9.30 -7.30 2.66
N ARG A 16 -9.68 -6.07 3.02
CA ARG A 16 -9.05 -5.32 4.12
C ARG A 16 -9.35 -5.87 5.52
N SER A 17 -10.48 -6.55 5.70
CA SER A 17 -10.79 -7.19 6.98
C SER A 17 -9.84 -8.34 7.30
N ILE A 18 -9.16 -8.88 6.29
CA ILE A 18 -8.15 -9.92 6.46
C ILE A 18 -6.79 -9.25 6.64
N GLU A 19 -6.22 -9.41 7.83
CA GLU A 19 -4.89 -8.91 8.13
C GLU A 19 -3.84 -9.49 7.14
N PRO A 20 -2.82 -8.71 6.69
CA PRO A 20 -1.82 -9.20 5.75
C PRO A 20 -1.10 -10.48 6.21
N LEU A 21 -1.00 -10.70 7.53
CA LEU A 21 -0.46 -11.93 8.10
C LEU A 21 -1.32 -13.15 7.78
N MET A 22 -2.64 -13.03 7.88
CA MET A 22 -3.58 -14.09 7.55
C MET A 22 -3.51 -14.42 6.05
N MET A 23 -3.43 -13.40 5.19
CA MET A 23 -3.17 -13.61 3.76
C MET A 23 -1.82 -14.31 3.54
N GLY A 24 -0.78 -13.91 4.28
CA GLY A 24 0.53 -14.56 4.25
C GLY A 24 0.42 -16.07 4.47
N PHE A 25 -0.30 -16.52 5.50
CA PHE A 25 -0.52 -17.95 5.74
C PHE A 25 -1.25 -18.64 4.58
N VAL A 26 -2.31 -18.04 4.04
CA VAL A 26 -3.04 -18.59 2.90
C VAL A 26 -2.13 -18.75 1.68
N PHE A 27 -1.32 -17.73 1.37
CA PHE A 27 -0.39 -17.76 0.24
C PHE A 27 0.77 -18.73 0.45
N VAL A 28 1.24 -18.92 1.68
CA VAL A 28 2.26 -19.92 2.02
C VAL A 28 1.71 -21.33 1.82
N VAL A 29 0.45 -21.60 2.18
CA VAL A 29 -0.19 -22.89 1.91
C VAL A 29 -0.37 -23.11 0.41
N TRP A 30 -0.68 -22.06 -0.34
CA TRP A 30 -0.97 -22.16 -1.76
C TRP A 30 0.27 -22.30 -2.66
N VAL A 31 1.30 -21.49 -2.43
CA VAL A 31 2.50 -21.43 -3.31
C VAL A 31 3.77 -21.94 -2.61
N GLY A 32 3.67 -22.29 -1.34
CA GLY A 32 4.77 -22.77 -0.53
C GLY A 32 5.50 -21.66 0.24
N LEU A 33 6.42 -22.10 1.10
CA LEU A 33 7.27 -21.23 1.91
C LEU A 33 8.22 -20.43 1.03
N GLY A 34 8.30 -19.11 1.26
CA GLY A 34 9.31 -18.26 0.65
C GLY A 34 8.88 -16.80 0.42
N PRO A 35 9.80 -15.98 -0.10
CA PRO A 35 9.57 -14.57 -0.40
C PRO A 35 8.36 -14.30 -1.30
N PHE A 36 8.09 -15.23 -2.22
CA PHE A 36 7.03 -15.08 -3.20
C PHE A 36 5.63 -15.04 -2.55
N ALA A 37 5.36 -15.88 -1.55
CA ALA A 37 4.10 -15.87 -0.81
C ALA A 37 3.90 -14.53 -0.08
N GLY A 38 4.97 -13.99 0.52
CA GLY A 38 4.93 -12.69 1.20
C GLY A 38 4.65 -11.53 0.23
N ILE A 39 5.28 -11.53 -0.94
CA ILE A 39 5.03 -10.50 -1.98
C ILE A 39 3.58 -10.54 -2.45
N MET A 40 3.01 -11.73 -2.69
CA MET A 40 1.61 -11.84 -3.11
C MET A 40 0.64 -11.36 -2.03
N ALA A 41 0.87 -11.73 -0.77
CA ALA A 41 0.07 -11.28 0.37
C ALA A 41 0.06 -9.75 0.47
N LEU A 42 1.24 -9.13 0.42
CA LEU A 42 1.38 -7.67 0.49
C LEU A 42 0.78 -6.98 -0.73
N THR A 43 0.97 -7.53 -1.92
CA THR A 43 0.49 -6.93 -3.16
C THR A 43 -1.04 -6.93 -3.19
N LEU A 44 -1.68 -8.07 -2.88
CA LEU A 44 -3.13 -8.16 -2.87
C LEU A 44 -3.75 -7.19 -1.86
N HIS A 45 -3.22 -7.16 -0.63
CA HIS A 45 -3.70 -6.24 0.39
C HIS A 45 -3.47 -4.78 0.00
N SER A 46 -2.32 -4.44 -0.58
CA SER A 46 -2.00 -3.08 -1.03
C SER A 46 -2.91 -2.61 -2.16
N LEU A 47 -3.23 -3.49 -3.10
CA LEU A 47 -4.12 -3.18 -4.22
C LEU A 47 -5.54 -2.91 -3.74
N ALA A 48 -6.07 -3.72 -2.82
CA ALA A 48 -7.40 -3.50 -2.26
C ALA A 48 -7.51 -2.18 -1.50
N ASP A 49 -6.46 -1.85 -0.73
CA ASP A 49 -6.39 -0.59 -0.01
C ASP A 49 -6.27 0.63 -0.92
N LEU A 50 -5.33 0.61 -1.85
CA LEU A 50 -5.12 1.72 -2.78
C LEU A 50 -6.32 1.90 -3.70
N GLY A 51 -6.96 0.82 -4.15
CA GLY A 51 -8.16 0.88 -4.98
C GLY A 51 -9.31 1.62 -4.30
N LYS A 52 -9.51 1.39 -2.99
CA LYS A 52 -10.50 2.14 -2.21
C LYS A 52 -10.10 3.60 -2.02
N LEU A 53 -8.87 3.87 -1.60
CA LEU A 53 -8.39 5.24 -1.38
C LEU A 53 -8.47 6.07 -2.67
N PHE A 54 -8.09 5.49 -3.80
CA PHE A 54 -8.20 6.16 -5.10
C PHE A 54 -9.66 6.43 -5.50
N SER A 55 -10.57 5.48 -5.23
CA SER A 55 -12.01 5.70 -5.46
C SER A 55 -12.55 6.85 -4.61
N GLU A 56 -12.19 6.89 -3.33
CA GLU A 56 -12.63 7.93 -2.40
C GLU A 56 -12.11 9.33 -2.81
N GLU A 57 -10.88 9.45 -3.32
CA GLU A 57 -10.39 10.74 -3.84
C GLU A 57 -11.11 11.19 -5.11
N VAL A 58 -11.40 10.26 -6.03
CA VAL A 58 -12.13 10.60 -7.25
C VAL A 58 -13.57 11.04 -6.93
N GLU A 59 -14.17 10.50 -5.87
CA GLU A 59 -15.50 10.91 -5.39
C GLU A 59 -15.48 12.30 -4.72
N ASN A 60 -14.35 12.74 -4.19
CA ASN A 60 -14.20 13.99 -3.44
C ASN A 60 -13.63 15.15 -4.27
N ILE A 61 -13.52 15.01 -5.59
CA ILE A 61 -13.03 16.09 -6.47
C ILE A 61 -14.00 17.28 -6.48
N ASP A 62 -13.46 18.48 -6.65
CA ASP A 62 -14.29 19.68 -6.82
C ASP A 62 -14.93 19.68 -8.22
N GLU A 63 -16.25 19.87 -8.26
CA GLU A 63 -17.01 19.96 -9.51
C GLU A 63 -16.72 21.27 -10.26
N GLY A 64 -16.29 22.34 -9.58
CA GLY A 64 -16.05 23.65 -10.18
C GLY A 64 -15.08 23.63 -11.38
N PRO A 65 -13.86 23.08 -11.25
CA PRO A 65 -12.93 22.91 -12.37
C PRO A 65 -13.48 22.02 -13.50
N VAL A 66 -14.31 21.03 -13.18
CA VAL A 66 -14.91 20.12 -14.17
C VAL A 66 -15.99 20.85 -14.99
N GLU A 67 -16.81 21.66 -14.34
CA GLU A 67 -17.82 22.50 -14.98
C GLU A 67 -17.18 23.58 -15.86
N ALA A 68 -16.11 24.23 -15.38
CA ALA A 68 -15.39 25.26 -16.13
C ALA A 68 -14.83 24.73 -17.46
N ILE A 69 -14.21 23.55 -17.46
CA ILE A 69 -13.70 22.92 -18.69
C ILE A 69 -14.85 22.39 -19.57
N THR A 70 -15.97 21.96 -18.97
CA THR A 70 -17.15 21.59 -19.75
C THR A 70 -17.73 22.80 -20.50
N ALA A 71 -17.75 23.97 -19.87
CA ALA A 71 -18.26 25.21 -20.46
C ALA A 71 -17.45 25.70 -21.68
N THR A 72 -16.17 25.30 -21.80
CA THR A 72 -15.35 25.62 -22.99
C THR A 72 -15.64 24.71 -24.19
N GLY A 73 -16.60 23.78 -24.09
CA GLY A 73 -16.92 22.81 -25.15
C GLY A 73 -15.98 21.60 -25.20
N ALA A 74 -15.27 21.31 -24.11
CA ALA A 74 -14.29 20.23 -24.07
C ALA A 74 -14.94 18.83 -24.11
N ASN A 75 -14.29 17.90 -24.81
CA ASN A 75 -14.74 16.50 -24.88
C ASN A 75 -14.49 15.76 -23.55
N GLN A 76 -15.15 14.63 -23.32
CA GLN A 76 -15.07 13.85 -22.07
C GLN A 76 -13.62 13.50 -21.67
N ILE A 77 -12.77 13.14 -22.62
CA ILE A 77 -11.35 12.84 -22.35
C ILE A 77 -10.60 14.10 -21.87
N GLN A 78 -10.87 15.26 -22.49
CA GLN A 78 -10.24 16.52 -22.08
C GLN A 78 -10.65 16.93 -20.66
N ARG A 79 -11.92 16.71 -20.29
CA ARG A 79 -12.37 16.93 -18.90
C ARG A 79 -11.62 16.06 -17.90
N ILE A 80 -11.44 14.77 -18.20
CA ILE A 80 -10.70 13.86 -17.32
C ILE A 80 -9.24 14.31 -17.17
N VAL A 81 -8.57 14.58 -18.29
CA VAL A 81 -7.14 14.90 -18.30
C VAL A 81 -6.83 16.27 -17.68
N TYR A 82 -7.69 17.27 -17.89
CA TYR A 82 -7.41 18.65 -17.49
C TYR A 82 -8.14 19.12 -16.23
N ALA A 83 -9.27 18.51 -15.85
CA ALA A 83 -9.95 18.84 -14.59
C ALA A 83 -9.68 17.79 -13.50
N VAL A 84 -9.79 16.50 -13.82
CA VAL A 84 -9.77 15.43 -12.79
C VAL A 84 -8.36 14.99 -12.43
N VAL A 85 -7.54 14.63 -13.43
CA VAL A 85 -6.18 14.10 -13.22
C VAL A 85 -5.30 15.04 -12.39
N PRO A 86 -5.26 16.37 -12.64
CA PRO A 86 -4.40 17.27 -11.86
C PRO A 86 -4.82 17.36 -10.39
N GLN A 87 -6.11 17.24 -10.09
CA GLN A 87 -6.63 17.27 -8.72
C GLN A 87 -6.25 16.00 -7.95
N VAL A 88 -6.38 14.81 -8.55
CA VAL A 88 -6.17 13.53 -7.84
C VAL A 88 -4.70 13.08 -7.79
N THR A 89 -3.86 13.54 -8.72
CA THR A 89 -2.46 13.09 -8.84
C THR A 89 -1.63 13.32 -7.56
N PRO A 90 -1.66 14.51 -6.91
CA PRO A 90 -0.95 14.73 -5.65
C PRO A 90 -1.33 13.72 -4.56
N HIS A 91 -2.64 13.48 -4.39
CA HIS A 91 -3.17 12.53 -3.41
C HIS A 91 -2.76 11.09 -3.73
N TYR A 92 -2.81 10.70 -5.01
CA TYR A 92 -2.41 9.35 -5.43
C TYR A 92 -0.96 9.07 -5.10
N ILE A 93 -0.05 10.01 -5.40
CA ILE A 93 1.36 9.86 -5.09
C ILE A 93 1.56 9.75 -3.57
N ALA A 94 0.89 10.61 -2.79
CA ALA A 94 0.94 10.55 -1.33
C ALA A 94 0.51 9.19 -0.78
N TYR A 95 -0.55 8.59 -1.32
CA TYR A 95 -1.03 7.27 -0.90
C TYR A 95 -0.10 6.13 -1.31
N ILE A 96 0.53 6.20 -2.48
CA ILE A 96 1.52 5.22 -2.90
C ILE A 96 2.72 5.22 -1.95
N PHE A 97 3.27 6.40 -1.63
CA PHE A 97 4.37 6.51 -0.67
C PHE A 97 3.98 6.05 0.73
N TYR A 98 2.78 6.41 1.19
CA TYR A 98 2.27 5.93 2.47
C TYR A 98 2.17 4.39 2.51
N ARG A 99 1.63 3.79 1.45
CA ARG A 99 1.47 2.34 1.36
C ARG A 99 2.83 1.65 1.28
N TRP A 100 3.78 2.25 0.56
CA TRP A 100 5.13 1.72 0.45
C TRP A 100 5.83 1.65 1.81
N ASP A 101 5.72 2.69 2.65
CA ASP A 101 6.24 2.66 4.02
C ASP A 101 5.62 1.52 4.85
N ILE A 102 4.29 1.42 4.84
CA ILE A 102 3.56 0.35 5.54
C ILE A 102 4.05 -1.02 5.05
N ASN A 103 4.23 -1.20 3.75
CA ASN A 103 4.65 -2.47 3.17
C ASN A 103 6.07 -2.84 3.61
N VAL A 104 6.99 -1.88 3.73
CA VAL A 104 8.34 -2.17 4.25
C VAL A 104 8.25 -2.62 5.71
N ARG A 105 7.46 -1.96 6.54
CA ARG A 105 7.24 -2.36 7.93
C ARG A 105 6.62 -3.74 8.02
N MET A 106 5.57 -3.97 7.24
CA MET A 106 4.81 -5.24 7.22
C MET A 106 5.64 -6.40 6.67
N SER A 107 6.62 -6.14 5.79
CA SER A 107 7.55 -7.15 5.28
C SER A 107 8.37 -7.82 6.38
N THR A 108 8.67 -7.09 7.47
CA THR A 108 9.38 -7.65 8.61
C THR A 108 8.50 -8.68 9.32
N ILE A 109 7.23 -8.36 9.57
CA ILE A 109 6.28 -9.24 10.26
C ILE A 109 5.93 -10.46 9.37
N ILE A 110 5.72 -10.24 8.08
CA ILE A 110 5.45 -11.32 7.12
C ILE A 110 6.64 -12.29 6.99
N GLY A 111 7.86 -11.80 7.19
CA GLY A 111 9.04 -12.67 7.25
C GLY A 111 9.01 -13.69 8.39
N PHE A 112 8.31 -13.40 9.50
CA PHE A 112 8.15 -14.35 10.61
C PHE A 112 7.19 -15.51 10.24
N VAL A 113 6.16 -15.25 9.43
CA VAL A 113 5.16 -16.25 9.01
C VAL A 113 5.59 -17.05 7.77
N GLY A 114 6.86 -16.97 7.38
CA GLY A 114 7.41 -17.74 6.25
C GLY A 114 7.33 -17.04 4.89
N GLY A 115 6.95 -15.75 4.87
CA GLY A 115 6.95 -14.90 3.68
C GLY A 115 8.34 -14.37 3.27
N GLY A 116 9.42 -14.91 3.85
CA GLY A 116 10.82 -14.59 3.49
C GLY A 116 11.32 -13.20 3.91
N GLY A 117 12.48 -12.80 3.39
CA GLY A 117 13.04 -11.45 3.60
C GLY A 117 13.76 -11.23 4.94
N ILE A 118 13.88 -9.96 5.34
CA ILE A 118 14.70 -9.57 6.51
C ILE A 118 14.11 -10.12 7.82
N GLY A 119 12.78 -10.15 7.95
CA GLY A 119 12.10 -10.73 9.11
C GLY A 119 12.37 -12.22 9.30
N PHE A 120 12.48 -12.97 8.21
CA PHE A 120 12.83 -14.40 8.25
C PHE A 120 14.24 -14.62 8.81
N VAL A 121 15.20 -13.81 8.38
CA VAL A 121 16.59 -13.89 8.86
C VAL A 121 16.68 -13.50 10.33
N LEU A 122 15.93 -12.48 10.75
CA LEU A 122 15.82 -12.08 12.16
C LEU A 122 15.26 -13.23 13.01
N GLN A 123 14.13 -13.81 12.60
CA GLN A 123 13.51 -14.94 13.30
C GLN A 123 14.46 -16.14 13.38
N ARG A 124 15.21 -16.43 12.33
CA ARG A 124 16.22 -17.48 12.32
C ARG A 124 17.30 -17.26 13.38
N ASN A 125 17.85 -16.04 13.49
CA ASN A 125 18.89 -15.75 14.48
C ASN A 125 18.37 -15.82 15.92
N ILE A 126 17.12 -15.39 16.15
CA ILE A 126 16.45 -15.53 17.45
C ILE A 126 16.28 -17.01 17.80
N ASN A 127 15.79 -17.83 16.87
CA ASN A 127 15.63 -19.29 17.06
C ASN A 127 16.97 -20.00 17.31
N GLN A 128 18.07 -19.49 16.78
CA GLN A 128 19.42 -20.01 17.01
C GLN A 128 20.08 -19.48 18.31
N LEU A 129 19.35 -18.72 19.13
CA LEU A 129 19.85 -18.08 20.36
C LEU A 129 21.02 -17.11 20.10
N LEU A 130 21.17 -16.63 18.87
CA LEU A 130 22.22 -15.69 18.46
C LEU A 130 21.78 -14.25 18.73
N TYR A 131 21.53 -13.92 20.00
CA TYR A 131 20.94 -12.63 20.40
C TYR A 131 21.78 -11.42 19.99
N THR A 132 23.11 -11.54 19.98
CA THR A 132 24.01 -10.47 19.51
C THR A 132 23.80 -10.16 18.02
N ARG A 133 23.53 -11.17 17.19
CA ARG A 133 23.24 -10.96 15.75
C ARG A 133 21.83 -10.43 15.55
N ALA A 134 20.87 -10.95 16.32
CA ALA A 134 19.49 -10.50 16.28
C ALA A 134 19.35 -9.03 16.69
N SER A 135 20.04 -8.57 17.73
CA SER A 135 19.99 -7.18 18.19
C SER A 135 20.51 -6.18 17.14
N VAL A 136 21.61 -6.51 16.48
CA VAL A 136 22.15 -5.70 15.36
C VAL A 136 21.15 -5.61 14.22
N MET A 137 20.48 -6.72 13.88
CA MET A 137 19.44 -6.72 12.84
C MET A 137 18.23 -5.86 13.22
N VAL A 138 17.76 -5.93 14.46
CA VAL A 138 16.66 -5.09 14.95
C VAL A 138 17.01 -3.60 14.83
N ILE A 139 18.22 -3.22 15.25
CA ILE A 139 18.70 -1.83 15.14
C ILE A 139 18.78 -1.40 13.66
N ALA A 140 19.32 -2.25 12.79
CA ALA A 140 19.39 -1.95 11.37
C ALA A 140 18.01 -1.75 10.72
N ILE A 141 17.04 -2.62 11.05
CA ILE A 141 15.65 -2.48 10.59
C ILE A 141 15.05 -1.17 11.11
N ALA A 142 15.25 -0.84 12.39
CA ALA A 142 14.74 0.39 12.97
C ALA A 142 15.31 1.64 12.26
N ILE A 143 16.61 1.66 11.95
CA ILE A 143 17.24 2.75 11.20
C ILE A 143 16.61 2.88 9.80
N VAL A 144 16.46 1.78 9.09
CA VAL A 144 15.84 1.78 7.75
C VAL A 144 14.42 2.32 7.81
N VAL A 145 13.61 1.84 8.75
CA VAL A 145 12.22 2.30 8.93
C VAL A 145 12.17 3.80 9.28
N ILE A 146 13.02 4.28 10.19
CA ILE A 146 13.07 5.71 10.54
C ILE A 146 13.44 6.56 9.32
N VAL A 147 14.41 6.13 8.52
CA VAL A 147 14.82 6.85 7.30
C VAL A 147 13.67 6.90 6.30
N LEU A 148 12.98 5.77 6.09
CA LEU A 148 11.83 5.67 5.19
C LEU A 148 10.65 6.52 5.65
N ASP A 149 10.35 6.52 6.94
CA ASP A 149 9.32 7.36 7.55
C ASP A 149 9.61 8.85 7.28
N ASN A 150 10.87 9.26 7.47
CA ASN A 150 11.30 10.65 7.20
C ASN A 150 11.21 11.02 5.72
N ILE A 151 11.59 10.12 4.81
CA ILE A 151 11.48 10.35 3.36
C ILE A 151 10.00 10.48 2.98
N SER A 152 9.17 9.54 3.44
CA SER A 152 7.73 9.50 3.16
C SER A 152 7.02 10.75 3.69
N ALA A 153 7.40 11.23 4.88
CA ALA A 153 6.87 12.47 5.46
C ALA A 153 7.25 13.70 4.61
N ARG A 154 8.52 13.83 4.20
CA ARG A 154 8.99 14.95 3.36
C ARG A 154 8.36 14.97 1.97
N VAL A 155 8.17 13.80 1.36
CA VAL A 155 7.50 13.70 0.07
C VAL A 155 6.05 14.14 0.20
N ARG A 156 5.35 13.70 1.27
CA ARG A 156 3.96 14.08 1.51
C ARG A 156 3.78 15.57 1.77
N SER A 157 4.66 16.19 2.56
CA SER A 157 4.61 17.63 2.87
C SER A 157 4.99 18.55 1.70
N ARG A 158 5.49 18.00 0.60
CA ARG A 158 5.86 18.76 -0.60
C ARG A 158 4.81 18.65 -1.71
N ILE A 159 3.93 17.66 -1.58
CA ILE A 159 2.88 17.34 -2.55
C ILE A 159 1.52 17.88 -2.09
N ILE A 160 1.28 17.89 -0.78
CA ILE A 160 0.14 18.53 -0.11
C ILE A 160 0.61 19.88 0.42
#